data_AF-A0A257L0N3-F1
#
_entry.id   AF-A0A257L0N3-F1
#
_cell.length_a   1.000
_cell.length_b   1.000
_cell.length_c   1.000
_cell.angle_alpha   90.00
_cell.angle_beta   90.00
_cell.angle_gamma   90.00
#
_symmetry.space_group_name_H-M   'P 1'
#
loop_
_entity.id
_entity.type
_entity.pdbx_description
1 polymer ?
#
loop_
_entity_poly.entity_id
_entity_poly.type
_entity_poly.pdbx_seq_one_letter_code
_entity_poly.pdbx_strand_id
1 'polypeptide(L)'
;MHYSLPEGSYASRADDGATRIREFRQMVLALHRAGLRVGMDVVYNHTSASGQHAQSVLDRIVPGYYHRLNAEGVVERSTCCDNTATEHRMMGKLMRDSVRLWARHYRIDGFRFDLMGHQPRDAMVQLQAELRQDNGRDIQLIGEGWNFGEVADGQRFVQASQLSLNGSGIATFSDRARDALRGGGVGDGPAAVVARQGWLNGLAFDPNDAAKAAGAPDTAALKASADLLRLGLAGTLRSYRFMTAAGSEQSGEQMRYAGQMAGYASQPGEVVNYVENHDNHTLWDVNAFKLPLATTATDRARVQVLALATTAFSQGVAYFHAGVDILRSKSMDGNSFDSGDWFNRLDWSYQTNHFGTGLPPAGDNQALWPLIAPRLADARLKPAPADIAFARDAFRDLLRIRASSRLFSLATADEVQRRLRLHDTGPAQNPVLVAGELDGQGLPGARFQRVRYLLITSPAAQSRGIDSARGQPWVLHPVHRARQAADQVAARQSAFDRSQGRFTVPPRTAVVFVID
;
A
#
# COMPACT_ATOMS: atom_id res chain seq x y z
N MET A 1 5.16 -22.24 12.83
CA MET A 1 5.45 -23.20 13.92
C MET A 1 6.67 -22.80 14.75
N HIS A 2 7.86 -22.60 14.16
CA HIS A 2 9.06 -22.15 14.89
C HIS A 2 9.53 -20.79 14.31
N TYR A 3 9.67 -19.76 15.14
CA TYR A 3 9.94 -18.40 14.65
C TYR A 3 11.35 -18.14 14.12
N SER A 4 12.34 -18.96 14.50
CA SER A 4 13.76 -18.71 14.23
C SER A 4 14.42 -19.75 13.33
N LEU A 5 13.63 -20.42 12.48
CA LEU A 5 14.11 -21.43 11.53
C LEU A 5 13.54 -21.18 10.13
N PRO A 6 14.33 -21.38 9.06
CA PRO A 6 13.78 -21.40 7.71
C PRO A 6 12.74 -22.51 7.53
N GLU A 7 11.68 -22.20 6.77
CA GLU A 7 10.62 -23.15 6.42
C GLU A 7 11.20 -24.32 5.61
N GLY A 8 10.75 -25.54 5.91
CA GLY A 8 11.29 -26.76 5.33
C GLY A 8 10.80 -27.00 3.90
N SER A 9 9.56 -26.65 3.59
CA SER A 9 8.96 -26.90 2.27
C SER A 9 9.59 -26.08 1.13
N TYR A 10 10.27 -24.97 1.47
CA TYR A 10 11.00 -24.14 0.51
C TYR A 10 12.45 -24.59 0.27
N ALA A 11 12.94 -25.59 1.00
CA ALA A 11 14.26 -26.16 0.81
C ALA A 11 14.20 -27.37 -0.13
N SER A 12 15.27 -27.61 -0.90
CA SER A 12 15.37 -28.79 -1.76
C SER A 12 15.35 -30.11 -0.97
N ARG A 13 15.75 -30.04 0.31
CA ARG A 13 15.74 -31.14 1.28
C ARG A 13 15.19 -30.68 2.62
N ALA A 14 13.90 -30.94 2.85
CA ALA A 14 13.25 -30.61 4.11
C ALA A 14 13.78 -31.46 5.29
N ASP A 15 14.30 -32.66 5.03
CA ASP A 15 14.85 -33.59 6.01
C ASP A 15 16.26 -33.22 6.52
N ASP A 16 16.98 -32.35 5.81
CA ASP A 16 18.30 -31.85 6.21
C ASP A 16 18.23 -30.40 6.70
N GLY A 17 18.37 -30.23 8.02
CA GLY A 17 18.39 -28.92 8.67
C GLY A 17 19.50 -27.98 8.16
N ALA A 18 20.63 -28.52 7.71
CA ALA A 18 21.70 -27.68 7.19
C ALA A 18 21.41 -27.13 5.78
N THR A 19 20.65 -27.88 4.97
CA THR A 19 20.30 -27.47 3.60
C THR A 19 19.42 -26.23 3.61
N ARG A 20 18.32 -26.21 4.38
CA ARG A 20 17.44 -25.03 4.48
C ARG A 20 18.16 -23.76 4.97
N ILE A 21 19.17 -23.89 5.83
CA ILE A 21 19.98 -22.75 6.31
C ILE A 21 20.85 -22.20 5.17
N ARG A 22 21.54 -23.09 4.42
CA ARG A 22 22.41 -22.69 3.31
C ARG A 22 21.61 -22.06 2.17
N GLU A 23 20.50 -22.69 1.77
CA GLU A 23 19.67 -22.22 0.66
C GLU A 23 19.01 -20.88 0.98
N PHE A 24 18.50 -20.68 2.20
CA PHE A 24 17.97 -19.37 2.61
C PHE A 24 19.05 -18.28 2.52
N ARG A 25 20.26 -18.55 3.01
CA ARG A 25 21.38 -17.59 2.90
C ARG A 25 21.79 -17.33 1.45
N GLN A 26 21.74 -18.34 0.59
CA GLN A 26 22.01 -18.18 -0.85
C GLN A 26 20.95 -17.31 -1.53
N MET A 27 19.67 -17.49 -1.19
CA MET A 27 18.59 -16.62 -1.67
C MET A 27 18.82 -15.16 -1.27
N VAL A 28 19.12 -14.89 0.01
CA VAL A 28 19.40 -13.52 0.50
C VAL A 28 20.61 -12.93 -0.23
N LEU A 29 21.70 -13.70 -0.37
CA LEU A 29 22.90 -13.27 -1.08
C LEU A 29 22.63 -12.95 -2.56
N ALA A 30 21.79 -13.75 -3.22
CA ALA A 30 21.42 -13.53 -4.62
C ALA A 30 20.63 -12.21 -4.79
N LEU A 31 19.68 -11.93 -3.89
CA LEU A 31 18.92 -10.67 -3.89
C LEU A 31 19.82 -9.46 -3.62
N HIS A 32 20.76 -9.57 -2.66
CA HIS A 32 21.75 -8.53 -2.40
C HIS A 32 22.64 -8.26 -3.62
N ARG A 33 23.09 -9.31 -4.34
CA ARG A 33 23.86 -9.18 -5.59
C ARG A 33 23.06 -8.52 -6.71
N ALA A 34 21.74 -8.65 -6.70
CA ALA A 34 20.83 -7.94 -7.60
C ALA A 34 20.56 -6.48 -7.18
N GLY A 35 21.16 -6.00 -6.08
CA GLY A 35 20.97 -4.64 -5.56
C GLY A 35 19.70 -4.46 -4.73
N LEU A 36 19.06 -5.55 -4.30
CA LEU A 36 17.82 -5.53 -3.53
C LEU A 36 18.08 -5.89 -2.07
N ARG A 37 17.61 -5.07 -1.13
CA ARG A 37 17.51 -5.43 0.29
C ARG A 37 16.38 -6.43 0.51
N VAL A 38 16.50 -7.26 1.55
CA VAL A 38 15.52 -8.31 1.85
C VAL A 38 14.78 -7.99 3.15
N GLY A 39 13.48 -7.74 3.04
CA GLY A 39 12.57 -7.66 4.18
C GLY A 39 11.96 -9.04 4.49
N MET A 40 11.69 -9.32 5.76
CA MET A 40 11.03 -10.57 6.17
C MET A 40 9.72 -10.27 6.91
N ASP A 41 8.66 -10.96 6.51
CA ASP A 41 7.40 -10.97 7.25
C ASP A 41 7.54 -11.83 8.50
N VAL A 42 7.13 -11.30 9.65
CA VAL A 42 7.25 -11.97 10.96
C VAL A 42 5.93 -11.94 11.71
N VAL A 43 5.52 -13.11 12.19
CA VAL A 43 4.20 -13.35 12.77
C VAL A 43 4.31 -13.70 14.25
N TYR A 44 4.67 -12.72 15.07
CA TYR A 44 4.81 -12.91 16.53
C TYR A 44 3.52 -12.61 17.30
N ASN A 45 2.39 -12.42 16.64
CA ASN A 45 1.13 -12.06 17.30
C ASN A 45 0.29 -13.30 17.71
N HIS A 46 0.56 -14.46 17.12
CA HIS A 46 -0.07 -15.73 17.47
C HIS A 46 0.84 -16.93 17.22
N THR A 47 0.46 -18.08 17.79
CA THR A 47 0.95 -19.40 17.40
C THR A 47 -0.13 -20.17 16.64
N SER A 48 0.27 -21.21 15.90
CA SER A 48 -0.68 -22.07 15.18
C SER A 48 -1.56 -22.92 16.09
N ALA A 49 -1.12 -23.16 17.34
CA ALA A 49 -1.85 -23.93 18.34
C ALA A 49 -1.24 -23.75 19.74
N SER A 50 -2.08 -23.89 20.75
CA SER A 50 -1.78 -23.85 22.18
C SER A 50 -2.16 -25.17 22.87
N GLY A 51 -2.05 -25.21 24.20
CA GLY A 51 -2.29 -26.39 25.02
C GLY A 51 -1.40 -27.57 24.65
N GLN A 52 -1.96 -28.77 24.75
CA GLN A 52 -1.29 -30.04 24.44
C GLN A 52 -1.43 -30.47 22.97
N HIS A 53 -1.89 -29.58 22.08
CA HIS A 53 -2.00 -29.87 20.66
C HIS A 53 -0.64 -30.30 20.06
N ALA A 54 -0.64 -31.16 19.03
CA ALA A 54 0.59 -31.69 18.44
C ALA A 54 1.47 -30.60 17.79
N GLN A 55 0.86 -29.52 17.32
CA GLN A 55 1.55 -28.36 16.73
C GLN A 55 1.86 -27.25 17.75
N SER A 56 1.47 -27.42 19.02
CA SER A 56 1.84 -26.50 20.10
C SER A 56 3.27 -26.79 20.54
N VAL A 57 4.08 -25.75 20.69
CA VAL A 57 5.46 -25.86 21.20
C VAL A 57 5.57 -25.13 22.52
N LEU A 58 5.33 -23.82 22.50
CA LEU A 58 5.52 -22.94 23.65
C LEU A 58 4.61 -23.32 24.83
N ASP A 59 3.33 -23.58 24.55
CA ASP A 59 2.33 -23.88 25.60
C ASP A 59 2.47 -25.29 26.17
N ARG A 60 3.10 -26.22 25.44
CA ARG A 60 3.42 -27.55 25.99
C ARG A 60 4.52 -27.48 27.03
N ILE A 61 5.47 -26.54 26.86
CA ILE A 61 6.64 -26.39 27.73
C ILE A 61 6.30 -25.55 28.96
N VAL A 62 5.63 -24.42 28.76
CA VAL A 62 5.16 -23.55 29.86
C VAL A 62 3.71 -23.17 29.62
N PRO A 63 2.75 -24.02 30.06
CA PRO A 63 1.32 -23.82 29.82
C PRO A 63 0.82 -22.48 30.34
N GLY A 64 0.05 -21.76 29.52
CA GLY A 64 -0.62 -20.51 29.88
C GLY A 64 0.29 -19.29 29.99
N TYR A 65 1.60 -19.42 29.72
CA TYR A 65 2.52 -18.30 29.81
C TYR A 65 2.70 -17.57 28.48
N TYR A 66 2.88 -18.27 27.37
CA TYR A 66 3.22 -17.61 26.09
C TYR A 66 1.99 -17.04 25.35
N HIS A 67 0.79 -17.38 25.81
CA HIS A 67 -0.48 -17.00 25.20
C HIS A 67 -1.21 -15.97 26.05
N ARG A 68 -1.97 -15.10 25.40
CA ARG A 68 -2.85 -14.15 26.09
C ARG A 68 -4.15 -14.86 26.43
N LEU A 69 -4.59 -14.72 27.68
CA LEU A 69 -5.79 -15.36 28.20
C LEU A 69 -6.87 -14.32 28.51
N ASN A 70 -8.12 -14.69 28.31
CA ASN A 70 -9.27 -13.94 28.81
C ASN A 70 -9.45 -14.14 30.32
N ALA A 71 -10.49 -13.53 30.91
CA ALA A 71 -10.74 -13.60 32.35
C ALA A 71 -11.04 -15.02 32.85
N GLU A 72 -11.50 -15.90 31.97
CA GLU A 72 -11.82 -17.31 32.23
C GLU A 72 -10.61 -18.24 32.03
N GLY A 73 -9.44 -17.71 31.65
CA GLY A 73 -8.24 -18.49 31.38
C GLY A 73 -8.22 -19.16 30.00
N VAL A 74 -9.13 -18.77 29.10
CA VAL A 74 -9.18 -19.26 27.71
C VAL A 74 -8.27 -18.41 26.83
N VAL A 75 -7.55 -19.05 25.91
CA VAL A 75 -6.67 -18.35 24.96
C VAL A 75 -7.47 -17.43 24.04
N GLU A 76 -7.05 -16.17 23.97
CA GLU A 76 -7.61 -15.15 23.09
C GLU A 76 -7.30 -15.49 21.62
N ARG A 77 -8.25 -15.20 20.71
CA ARG A 77 -8.14 -15.59 19.28
C ARG A 77 -8.45 -14.48 18.29
N SER A 78 -8.35 -13.23 18.71
CA SER A 78 -8.69 -12.09 17.85
C SER A 78 -7.81 -12.00 16.59
N THR A 79 -6.61 -12.57 16.60
CA THR A 79 -5.67 -12.52 15.47
C THR A 79 -5.94 -13.53 14.34
N CYS A 80 -6.92 -14.44 14.53
CA CYS A 80 -7.25 -15.66 13.77
C CYS A 80 -6.87 -16.98 14.46
N CYS A 81 -5.82 -16.96 15.29
CA CYS A 81 -5.23 -18.15 15.92
C CYS A 81 -4.94 -17.87 17.40
N ASP A 82 -4.14 -18.71 18.07
CA ASP A 82 -3.89 -18.60 19.50
C ASP A 82 -2.94 -17.43 19.81
N ASN A 83 -3.50 -16.31 20.29
CA ASN A 83 -2.79 -15.05 20.49
C ASN A 83 -1.62 -15.22 21.47
N THR A 84 -0.45 -14.68 21.13
CA THR A 84 0.71 -14.65 22.03
C THR A 84 0.71 -13.42 22.92
N ALA A 85 1.31 -13.53 24.12
CA ALA A 85 1.42 -12.44 25.10
C ALA A 85 2.84 -11.85 25.14
N THR A 86 3.24 -11.00 24.20
CA THR A 86 4.58 -10.37 24.17
C THR A 86 4.79 -9.31 25.25
N GLU A 87 3.74 -8.91 25.96
CA GLU A 87 3.81 -8.20 27.24
C GLU A 87 4.46 -9.05 28.34
N HIS A 88 4.42 -10.38 28.23
CA HIS A 88 5.15 -11.26 29.14
C HIS A 88 6.64 -11.26 28.81
N ARG A 89 7.47 -11.08 29.85
CA ARG A 89 8.92 -10.87 29.73
C ARG A 89 9.62 -11.87 28.80
N MET A 90 9.31 -13.16 28.91
CA MET A 90 10.01 -14.20 28.13
C MET A 90 9.47 -14.35 26.70
N MET A 91 8.19 -14.04 26.45
CA MET A 91 7.67 -14.02 25.08
C MET A 91 8.18 -12.78 24.32
N GLY A 92 8.18 -11.61 24.97
CA GLY A 92 8.79 -10.40 24.42
C GLY A 92 10.30 -10.57 24.16
N LYS A 93 11.03 -11.25 25.06
CA LYS A 93 12.43 -11.63 24.82
C LYS A 93 12.58 -12.57 23.61
N LEU A 94 11.75 -13.60 23.52
CA LEU A 94 11.78 -14.56 22.39
C LEU A 94 11.60 -13.86 21.05
N MET A 95 10.62 -12.95 20.96
CA MET A 95 10.39 -12.13 19.77
C MET A 95 11.67 -11.36 19.39
N ARG A 96 12.26 -10.61 20.33
CA ARG A 96 13.44 -9.78 20.04
C ARG A 96 14.67 -10.60 19.68
N ASP A 97 14.95 -11.68 20.42
CA ASP A 97 16.08 -12.57 20.15
C ASP A 97 15.94 -13.22 18.76
N SER A 98 14.73 -13.63 18.38
CA SER A 98 14.46 -14.21 17.06
C SER A 98 14.72 -13.21 15.93
N VAL A 99 14.20 -11.98 16.03
CA VAL A 99 14.44 -10.93 15.01
C VAL A 99 15.93 -10.60 14.89
N ARG A 100 16.64 -10.48 16.02
CA ARG A 100 18.08 -10.21 16.04
C ARG A 100 18.88 -11.36 15.43
N LEU A 101 18.45 -12.61 15.64
CA LEU A 101 19.04 -13.78 14.99
C LEU A 101 18.92 -13.71 13.46
N TRP A 102 17.74 -13.36 12.94
CA TRP A 102 17.51 -13.18 11.50
C TRP A 102 18.37 -12.06 10.90
N ALA A 103 18.46 -10.92 11.58
CA ALA A 103 19.33 -9.82 11.16
C ALA A 103 20.81 -10.23 11.14
N ARG A 104 21.30 -10.85 12.23
CA ARG A 104 22.71 -11.18 12.41
C ARG A 104 23.16 -12.34 11.52
N HIS A 105 22.43 -13.45 11.53
CA HIS A 105 22.86 -14.72 10.94
C HIS A 105 22.36 -14.94 9.52
N TYR A 106 21.29 -14.26 9.12
CA TYR A 106 20.72 -14.37 7.77
C TYR A 106 20.75 -13.06 6.99
N ARG A 107 21.23 -11.97 7.60
CA ARG A 107 21.42 -10.66 6.95
C ARG A 107 20.13 -10.07 6.38
N ILE A 108 19.01 -10.31 7.07
CA ILE A 108 17.75 -9.63 6.78
C ILE A 108 17.88 -8.13 7.05
N ASP A 109 17.35 -7.30 6.13
CA ASP A 109 17.55 -5.85 6.10
C ASP A 109 16.38 -5.04 6.69
N GLY A 110 15.25 -5.68 6.91
CA GLY A 110 14.05 -5.09 7.48
C GLY A 110 13.01 -6.15 7.86
N PHE A 111 12.04 -5.77 8.66
CA PHE A 111 11.01 -6.68 9.16
C PHE A 111 9.63 -6.06 9.02
N ARG A 112 8.68 -6.82 8.46
CA ARG A 112 7.25 -6.50 8.44
C ARG A 112 6.58 -7.31 9.54
N PHE A 113 6.00 -6.64 10.54
CA PHE A 113 5.29 -7.27 11.64
C PHE A 113 3.82 -7.43 11.27
N ASP A 114 3.42 -8.69 11.13
CA ASP A 114 2.02 -9.08 11.04
C ASP A 114 1.28 -8.69 12.31
N LEU A 115 0.10 -8.10 12.15
CA LEU A 115 -0.75 -7.56 13.24
C LEU A 115 0.07 -6.91 14.36
N MET A 116 0.96 -5.99 13.98
CA MET A 116 1.87 -5.29 14.90
C MET A 116 1.14 -4.60 16.06
N GLY A 117 -0.12 -4.21 15.87
CA GLY A 117 -1.00 -3.68 16.93
C GLY A 117 -1.19 -4.61 18.14
N HIS A 118 -0.91 -5.91 18.01
CA HIS A 118 -0.95 -6.90 19.10
C HIS A 118 0.37 -7.03 19.87
N GLN A 119 1.35 -6.16 19.57
CA GLN A 119 2.61 -6.05 20.27
C GLN A 119 2.64 -4.80 21.16
N PRO A 120 3.27 -4.83 22.35
CA PRO A 120 3.52 -3.62 23.11
C PRO A 120 4.45 -2.66 22.37
N ARG A 121 4.11 -1.37 22.33
CA ARG A 121 4.91 -0.29 21.75
C ARG A 121 6.35 -0.33 22.25
N ASP A 122 6.53 -0.45 23.56
CA ASP A 122 7.85 -0.39 24.18
C ASP A 122 8.74 -1.57 23.79
N ALA A 123 8.15 -2.76 23.58
CA ALA A 123 8.88 -3.91 23.08
C ALA A 123 9.40 -3.69 21.65
N MET A 124 8.62 -3.00 20.81
CA MET A 124 8.99 -2.66 19.43
C MET A 124 10.06 -1.57 19.37
N VAL A 125 9.94 -0.53 20.20
CA VAL A 125 10.96 0.54 20.30
C VAL A 125 12.26 -0.01 20.85
N GLN A 126 12.20 -0.87 21.87
CA GLN A 126 13.37 -1.57 22.40
C GLN A 126 14.04 -2.42 21.31
N LEU A 127 13.28 -3.19 20.54
CA LEU A 127 13.79 -3.98 19.43
C LEU A 127 14.50 -3.13 18.38
N GLN A 128 13.92 -1.98 18.00
CA GLN A 128 14.53 -1.07 17.03
C GLN A 128 15.91 -0.58 17.54
N ALA A 129 16.02 -0.22 18.82
CA ALA A 129 17.27 0.21 19.43
C ALA A 129 18.31 -0.93 19.48
N GLU A 130 17.90 -2.14 19.88
CA GLU A 130 18.76 -3.33 19.90
C GLU A 130 19.28 -3.67 18.50
N LEU A 131 18.44 -3.59 17.46
CA LEU A 131 18.86 -3.82 16.08
C LEU A 131 19.85 -2.77 15.59
N ARG A 132 19.64 -1.48 15.92
CA ARG A 132 20.59 -0.41 15.60
C ARG A 132 21.94 -0.67 16.26
N GLN A 133 21.94 -1.02 17.54
CA GLN A 133 23.15 -1.31 18.30
C GLN A 133 23.91 -2.51 17.73
N ASP A 134 23.21 -3.62 17.44
CA ASP A 134 23.83 -4.85 16.96
C ASP A 134 24.42 -4.75 15.56
N ASN A 135 23.88 -3.86 14.72
CA ASN A 135 24.21 -3.80 13.29
C ASN A 135 24.94 -2.52 12.87
N GLY A 136 25.07 -1.52 13.77
CA GLY A 136 25.69 -0.23 13.47
C GLY A 136 24.93 0.61 12.43
N ARG A 137 23.69 0.24 12.13
CA ARG A 137 22.80 0.90 11.16
C ARG A 137 21.35 0.68 11.54
N ASP A 138 20.48 1.53 11.02
CA ASP A 138 19.05 1.27 11.11
C ASP A 138 18.65 0.04 10.28
N ILE A 139 17.81 -0.80 10.89
CA ILE A 139 17.04 -1.86 10.23
C ILE A 139 15.59 -1.43 10.28
N GLN A 140 14.95 -1.37 9.10
CA GLN A 140 13.61 -0.83 9.00
C GLN A 140 12.60 -1.80 9.61
N LEU A 141 11.75 -1.28 10.51
CA LEU A 141 10.58 -1.99 11.02
C LEU A 141 9.34 -1.36 10.42
N ILE A 142 8.53 -2.18 9.76
CA ILE A 142 7.22 -1.82 9.27
C ILE A 142 6.18 -2.81 9.83
N GLY A 143 4.90 -2.49 9.83
CA GLY A 143 3.89 -3.46 10.23
C GLY A 143 2.46 -2.98 10.19
N GLU A 144 1.58 -3.88 10.59
CA GLU A 144 0.15 -3.68 10.64
C GLU A 144 -0.29 -3.10 12.00
N GLY A 145 -0.26 -1.78 12.10
CA GLY A 145 -0.65 -1.07 13.33
C GLY A 145 -2.16 -0.98 13.56
N TRP A 146 -2.93 -2.02 13.19
CA TRP A 146 -4.39 -2.03 13.33
C TRP A 146 -4.82 -2.02 14.80
N ASN A 147 -5.93 -1.36 15.11
CA ASN A 147 -6.46 -1.23 16.47
C ASN A 147 -7.73 -2.07 16.64
N PHE A 148 -7.61 -3.32 17.11
CA PHE A 148 -8.73 -4.24 17.32
C PHE A 148 -8.39 -5.37 18.31
N GLY A 149 -9.39 -6.18 18.66
CA GLY A 149 -9.25 -7.32 19.57
C GLY A 149 -9.18 -6.90 21.04
N GLU A 150 -8.74 -7.82 21.88
CA GLU A 150 -8.61 -7.67 23.34
C GLU A 150 -7.56 -6.62 23.76
N VAL A 151 -6.69 -6.22 22.84
CA VAL A 151 -5.62 -5.22 23.07
C VAL A 151 -6.04 -3.81 22.66
N ALA A 152 -7.19 -3.66 21.97
CA ALA A 152 -7.64 -2.41 21.38
C ALA A 152 -7.67 -1.26 22.40
N ASP A 153 -7.42 -0.05 21.94
CA ASP A 153 -7.44 1.18 22.76
C ASP A 153 -6.55 1.09 24.02
N GLY A 154 -5.51 0.26 23.94
CA GLY A 154 -4.54 0.08 25.01
C GLY A 154 -5.04 -0.69 26.23
N GLN A 155 -6.11 -1.50 26.11
CA GLN A 155 -6.75 -2.21 27.24
C GLN A 155 -5.80 -3.17 27.99
N ARG A 156 -4.76 -3.69 27.33
CA ARG A 156 -3.74 -4.57 27.94
C ARG A 156 -2.39 -3.88 28.13
N PHE A 157 -2.00 -3.06 27.17
CA PHE A 157 -0.74 -2.32 27.11
C PHE A 157 -0.84 -1.24 26.03
N VAL A 158 0.06 -0.26 26.03
CA VAL A 158 0.16 0.68 24.89
C VAL A 158 0.57 -0.12 23.65
N GLN A 159 -0.36 -0.26 22.70
CA GLN A 159 -0.15 -1.03 21.47
C GLN A 159 0.93 -0.41 20.59
N ALA A 160 1.54 -1.20 19.72
CA ALA A 160 2.28 -0.71 18.56
C ALA A 160 1.31 -0.47 17.39
N SER A 161 0.31 0.40 17.62
CA SER A 161 -0.73 0.77 16.63
C SER A 161 -0.40 2.09 15.91
N GLN A 162 -1.09 2.38 14.80
CA GLN A 162 -0.86 3.58 13.98
C GLN A 162 -0.83 4.87 14.81
N LEU A 163 -1.77 5.04 15.74
CA LEU A 163 -1.88 6.27 16.54
C LEU A 163 -0.84 6.37 17.65
N SER A 164 -0.37 5.24 18.17
CA SER A 164 0.52 5.14 19.35
C SER A 164 2.00 5.04 18.99
N LEU A 165 2.32 4.65 17.75
CA LEU A 165 3.68 4.59 17.21
C LEU A 165 4.24 5.93 16.74
N ASN A 166 3.47 7.01 16.81
CA ASN A 166 3.91 8.32 16.35
C ASN A 166 5.23 8.73 17.04
N GLY A 167 6.22 9.17 16.24
CA GLY A 167 7.53 9.59 16.73
C GLY A 167 8.50 8.44 17.06
N SER A 168 8.12 7.17 16.82
CA SER A 168 9.00 6.02 17.06
C SER A 168 9.95 5.71 15.89
N GLY A 169 9.70 6.25 14.69
CA GLY A 169 10.38 5.83 13.47
C GLY A 169 10.03 4.43 12.97
N ILE A 170 9.07 3.74 13.59
CA ILE A 170 8.53 2.45 13.12
C ILE A 170 7.34 2.73 12.21
N ALA A 171 7.32 2.12 11.02
CA ALA A 171 6.31 2.42 10.03
C ALA A 171 5.06 1.55 10.15
N THR A 172 3.89 2.11 9.83
CA THR A 172 2.65 1.34 9.70
C THR A 172 2.03 1.50 8.32
N PHE A 173 1.36 0.45 7.84
CA PHE A 173 0.52 0.54 6.65
C PHE A 173 -0.59 1.58 6.81
N SER A 174 -0.77 2.44 5.80
CA SER A 174 -1.84 3.44 5.73
C SER A 174 -2.99 2.94 4.86
N ASP A 175 -4.09 2.61 5.52
CA ASP A 175 -5.41 2.28 4.97
C ASP A 175 -6.20 3.50 4.46
N ARG A 176 -5.88 4.71 4.92
CA ARG A 176 -6.61 5.97 4.58
C ARG A 176 -6.68 6.20 3.08
N ALA A 177 -5.52 6.34 2.44
CA ALA A 177 -5.44 6.61 0.99
C ALA A 177 -5.80 5.35 0.19
N ARG A 178 -5.43 4.16 0.68
CA ARG A 178 -5.81 2.87 0.09
C ARG A 178 -7.32 2.78 -0.14
N ASP A 179 -8.12 3.07 0.89
CA ASP A 179 -9.58 2.96 0.83
C ASP A 179 -10.20 4.11 0.05
N ALA A 180 -9.66 5.32 0.18
CA ALA A 180 -10.09 6.45 -0.65
C ALA A 180 -9.93 6.14 -2.15
N LEU A 181 -8.80 5.54 -2.53
CA LEU A 181 -8.47 5.16 -3.90
C LEU A 181 -9.32 3.98 -4.41
N ARG A 182 -9.36 2.88 -3.65
CA ARG A 182 -10.05 1.63 -4.03
C ARG A 182 -11.56 1.71 -3.90
N GLY A 183 -12.07 2.48 -2.93
CA GLY A 183 -13.48 2.56 -2.57
C GLY A 183 -13.92 1.40 -1.69
N GLY A 184 -14.66 1.72 -0.62
CA GLY A 184 -15.10 0.74 0.36
C GLY A 184 -14.03 0.41 1.39
N GLY A 185 -14.11 -0.78 2.00
CA GLY A 185 -13.18 -1.21 3.05
C GLY A 185 -13.24 -2.71 3.32
N VAL A 186 -12.37 -3.15 4.25
CA VAL A 186 -12.33 -4.53 4.74
C VAL A 186 -13.64 -4.80 5.49
N GLY A 187 -14.46 -5.72 4.98
CA GLY A 187 -15.79 -6.02 5.54
C GLY A 187 -16.97 -5.56 4.68
N ASP A 188 -16.74 -5.00 3.49
CA ASP A 188 -17.83 -4.77 2.54
C ASP A 188 -18.55 -6.09 2.18
N GLY A 189 -19.86 -6.15 2.43
CA GLY A 189 -20.71 -7.23 1.97
C GLY A 189 -20.93 -7.21 0.44
N PRO A 190 -21.65 -8.21 -0.11
CA PRO A 190 -21.79 -8.38 -1.57
C PRO A 190 -22.30 -7.15 -2.33
N ALA A 191 -23.28 -6.42 -1.80
CA ALA A 191 -23.77 -5.21 -2.47
C ALA A 191 -22.71 -4.07 -2.44
N ALA A 192 -22.03 -3.91 -1.31
CA ALA A 192 -21.08 -2.82 -1.08
C ALA A 192 -19.79 -2.98 -1.90
N VAL A 193 -19.30 -4.22 -2.10
CA VAL A 193 -18.04 -4.47 -2.82
C VAL A 193 -18.08 -3.93 -4.25
N VAL A 194 -19.26 -3.92 -4.89
CA VAL A 194 -19.49 -3.36 -6.22
C VAL A 194 -19.85 -1.87 -6.16
N ALA A 195 -20.80 -1.50 -5.30
CA ALA A 195 -21.39 -0.17 -5.31
C ALA A 195 -20.48 0.93 -4.75
N ARG A 196 -19.58 0.61 -3.79
CA ARG A 196 -18.70 1.60 -3.16
C ARG A 196 -17.47 1.86 -4.02
N GLN A 197 -17.61 2.73 -5.02
CA GLN A 197 -16.49 3.22 -5.82
C GLN A 197 -15.59 4.16 -5.01
N GLY A 198 -14.30 4.21 -5.37
CA GLY A 198 -13.29 5.13 -4.85
C GLY A 198 -12.81 6.09 -5.94
N TRP A 199 -11.81 6.91 -5.59
CA TRP A 199 -11.28 7.94 -6.49
C TRP A 199 -10.79 7.36 -7.82
N LEU A 200 -10.22 6.15 -7.83
CA LEU A 200 -9.68 5.54 -9.06
C LEU A 200 -10.74 5.01 -10.02
N ASN A 201 -11.90 4.61 -9.50
CA ASN A 201 -12.79 3.70 -10.22
C ASN A 201 -14.21 4.20 -10.41
N GLY A 202 -14.40 5.52 -10.38
CA GLY A 202 -15.61 6.17 -10.89
C GLY A 202 -16.52 6.83 -9.85
N LEU A 203 -16.04 7.00 -8.61
CA LEU A 203 -16.80 7.68 -7.55
C LEU A 203 -17.34 9.04 -8.04
N ALA A 204 -18.67 9.16 -8.14
CA ALA A 204 -19.43 10.30 -8.67
C ALA A 204 -19.22 10.65 -10.17
N PHE A 205 -18.01 10.55 -10.72
CA PHE A 205 -17.72 11.01 -12.10
C PHE A 205 -17.97 9.96 -13.19
N ASP A 206 -18.03 8.67 -12.83
CA ASP A 206 -18.26 7.55 -13.75
C ASP A 206 -18.94 6.40 -12.98
N PRO A 207 -20.15 6.62 -12.42
CA PRO A 207 -20.75 5.66 -11.50
C PRO A 207 -21.14 4.38 -12.23
N ASN A 208 -20.80 3.24 -11.64
CA ASN A 208 -21.24 1.94 -12.14
C ASN A 208 -22.74 1.72 -11.84
N ASP A 209 -23.34 0.68 -12.43
CA ASP A 209 -24.79 0.47 -12.30
C ASP A 209 -25.23 0.13 -10.88
N ALA A 210 -24.40 -0.55 -10.09
CA ALA A 210 -24.69 -0.83 -8.68
C ALA A 210 -24.60 0.44 -7.83
N ALA A 211 -23.64 1.32 -8.09
CA ALA A 211 -23.52 2.62 -7.43
C ALA A 211 -24.73 3.50 -7.75
N LYS A 212 -25.17 3.53 -9.03
CA LYS A 212 -26.42 4.23 -9.43
C LYS A 212 -27.63 3.69 -8.69
N ALA A 213 -27.79 2.37 -8.64
CA ALA A 213 -28.89 1.71 -7.93
C ALA A 213 -28.87 1.98 -6.42
N ALA A 214 -27.70 2.17 -5.83
CA ALA A 214 -27.54 2.52 -4.41
C ALA A 214 -27.67 4.02 -4.11
N GLY A 215 -28.04 4.85 -5.09
CA GLY A 215 -28.07 6.31 -4.97
C GLY A 215 -26.65 6.89 -5.06
N ALA A 216 -26.12 6.93 -6.28
CA ALA A 216 -24.71 7.25 -6.57
C ALA A 216 -24.17 8.41 -5.70
N PRO A 217 -22.97 8.26 -5.10
CA PRO A 217 -22.40 9.28 -4.24
C PRO A 217 -22.25 10.62 -4.96
N ASP A 218 -22.40 11.70 -4.20
CA ASP A 218 -22.28 13.04 -4.73
C ASP A 218 -20.81 13.45 -4.94
N THR A 219 -20.63 14.63 -5.53
CA THR A 219 -19.32 15.24 -5.73
C THR A 219 -18.59 15.53 -4.41
N ALA A 220 -19.29 15.65 -3.27
CA ALA A 220 -18.67 15.88 -1.97
C ALA A 220 -17.91 14.63 -1.50
N ALA A 221 -18.46 13.43 -1.71
CA ALA A 221 -17.74 12.18 -1.45
C ALA A 221 -16.46 12.05 -2.28
N LEU A 222 -16.51 12.42 -3.57
CA LEU A 222 -15.33 12.42 -4.44
C LEU A 222 -14.28 13.43 -3.98
N LYS A 223 -14.68 14.63 -3.55
CA LYS A 223 -13.78 15.65 -2.97
C LYS A 223 -13.12 15.16 -1.68
N ALA A 224 -13.88 14.55 -0.78
CA ALA A 224 -13.35 13.98 0.45
C ALA A 224 -12.33 12.87 0.19
N SER A 225 -12.60 12.01 -0.81
CA SER A 225 -11.66 10.98 -1.25
C SER A 225 -10.37 11.60 -1.84
N ALA A 226 -10.50 12.66 -2.65
CA ALA A 226 -9.35 13.39 -3.18
C ALA A 226 -8.50 14.04 -2.06
N ASP A 227 -9.12 14.53 -0.98
CA ASP A 227 -8.41 15.06 0.17
C ASP A 227 -7.65 13.98 0.96
N LEU A 228 -8.22 12.78 1.12
CA LEU A 228 -7.50 11.64 1.71
C LEU A 228 -6.33 11.17 0.84
N LEU A 229 -6.49 11.16 -0.49
CA LEU A 229 -5.38 10.91 -1.41
C LEU A 229 -4.28 11.98 -1.26
N ARG A 230 -4.65 13.26 -1.22
CA ARG A 230 -3.72 14.38 -0.99
C ARG A 230 -2.94 14.23 0.31
N LEU A 231 -3.62 13.84 1.40
CA LEU A 231 -2.97 13.55 2.67
C LEU A 231 -2.04 12.33 2.58
N GLY A 232 -2.42 11.28 1.85
CA GLY A 232 -1.57 10.13 1.56
C GLY A 232 -0.30 10.52 0.78
N LEU A 233 -0.43 11.37 -0.24
CA LEU A 233 0.70 11.91 -1.00
C LEU A 233 1.67 12.73 -0.11
N ALA A 234 1.14 13.41 0.90
CA ALA A 234 1.92 14.12 1.92
C ALA A 234 2.48 13.20 3.02
N GLY A 235 2.35 11.88 2.91
CA GLY A 235 2.90 10.93 3.89
C GLY A 235 2.01 10.73 5.12
N THR A 236 0.70 10.99 5.01
CA THR A 236 -0.28 10.83 6.11
C THR A 236 0.17 11.51 7.41
N LEU A 237 0.88 12.64 7.26
CA LEU A 237 1.48 13.35 8.37
C LEU A 237 0.42 14.07 9.20
N ARG A 238 0.52 13.99 10.53
CA ARG A 238 -0.33 14.72 11.48
C ARG A 238 -0.28 16.22 11.23
N SER A 239 0.93 16.75 11.08
CA SER A 239 1.20 18.19 11.03
C SER A 239 0.97 18.82 9.66
N TYR A 240 0.88 18.03 8.58
CA TYR A 240 0.78 18.57 7.24
C TYR A 240 -0.56 19.28 7.03
N ARG A 241 -0.51 20.57 6.66
CA ARG A 241 -1.67 21.45 6.49
C ARG A 241 -1.92 21.76 5.02
N PHE A 242 -3.20 21.72 4.64
CA PHE A 242 -3.68 22.20 3.35
C PHE A 242 -5.16 22.61 3.41
N MET A 243 -5.59 23.43 2.46
CA MET A 243 -7.00 23.79 2.28
C MET A 243 -7.80 22.56 1.83
N THR A 244 -8.80 22.15 2.60
CA THR A 244 -9.64 20.98 2.31
C THR A 244 -10.91 21.35 1.53
N ALA A 245 -11.63 20.35 1.01
CA ALA A 245 -12.95 20.49 0.40
C ALA A 245 -13.99 21.21 1.28
N ALA A 246 -13.80 21.15 2.61
CA ALA A 246 -14.64 21.84 3.58
C ALA A 246 -14.43 23.37 3.60
N GLY A 247 -13.48 23.91 2.84
CA GLY A 247 -13.22 25.35 2.79
C GLY A 247 -12.42 25.90 3.96
N SER A 248 -11.77 25.02 4.73
CA SER A 248 -10.84 25.37 5.80
C SER A 248 -9.50 24.68 5.61
N GLU A 249 -8.44 25.36 6.02
CA GLU A 249 -7.13 24.74 6.18
C GLU A 249 -7.15 23.79 7.37
N GLN A 250 -6.83 22.53 7.13
CA GLN A 250 -6.77 21.50 8.16
C GLN A 250 -5.41 20.82 8.15
N SER A 251 -4.91 20.46 9.34
CA SER A 251 -3.82 19.50 9.47
C SER A 251 -4.34 18.07 9.30
N GLY A 252 -3.45 17.12 8.96
CA GLY A 252 -3.82 15.70 8.85
C GLY A 252 -4.49 15.15 10.10
N GLU A 253 -4.10 15.62 11.30
CA GLU A 253 -4.73 15.20 12.56
C GLU A 253 -6.15 15.73 12.79
N GLN A 254 -6.52 16.83 12.12
CA GLN A 254 -7.86 17.41 12.16
C GLN A 254 -8.82 16.70 11.19
N MET A 255 -8.27 16.12 10.12
CA MET A 255 -9.04 15.32 9.18
C MET A 255 -9.49 13.99 9.81
N ARG A 256 -10.58 13.43 9.27
CA ARG A 256 -11.20 12.19 9.76
C ARG A 256 -11.25 11.12 8.69
N TYR A 257 -11.07 9.87 9.11
CA TYR A 257 -11.24 8.67 8.32
C TYR A 257 -11.85 7.60 9.22
N ALA A 258 -13.03 7.08 8.85
CA ALA A 258 -13.75 6.06 9.62
C ALA A 258 -13.86 6.38 11.13
N GLY A 259 -14.14 7.64 11.49
CA GLY A 259 -14.26 8.09 12.89
C GLY A 259 -12.92 8.33 13.60
N GLN A 260 -11.79 7.98 12.98
CA GLN A 260 -10.44 8.19 13.51
C GLN A 260 -9.75 9.38 12.87
N MET A 261 -8.62 9.77 13.45
CA MET A 261 -7.68 10.70 12.85
C MET A 261 -7.14 10.16 11.52
N ALA A 262 -7.21 10.97 10.46
CA ALA A 262 -6.71 10.56 9.16
C ALA A 262 -5.17 10.58 9.10
N GLY A 263 -4.54 11.72 9.45
CA GLY A 263 -3.08 11.86 9.49
C GLY A 263 -2.54 11.46 10.85
N TYR A 264 -1.73 10.41 10.93
CA TYR A 264 -1.25 9.84 12.19
C TYR A 264 0.29 9.76 12.31
N ALA A 265 1.02 9.91 11.22
CA ALA A 265 2.49 9.82 11.22
C ALA A 265 3.11 11.14 11.68
N SER A 266 4.20 11.08 12.47
CA SER A 266 4.99 12.26 12.83
C SER A 266 6.12 12.52 11.84
N GLN A 267 6.59 11.47 11.15
CA GLN A 267 7.61 11.57 10.11
C GLN A 267 7.22 10.72 8.88
N PRO A 268 7.66 11.08 7.66
CA PRO A 268 7.35 10.31 6.46
C PRO A 268 7.84 8.85 6.55
N GLY A 269 8.94 8.59 7.26
CA GLY A 269 9.45 7.24 7.49
C GLY A 269 8.52 6.32 8.30
N GLU A 270 7.47 6.85 8.92
CA GLU A 270 6.53 6.12 9.77
C GLU A 270 5.26 5.65 9.01
N VAL A 271 5.17 5.91 7.71
CA VAL A 271 4.04 5.48 6.88
C VAL A 271 4.46 4.57 5.75
N VAL A 272 3.68 3.51 5.53
CA VAL A 272 3.74 2.66 4.34
C VAL A 272 2.48 2.90 3.51
N ASN A 273 2.65 3.60 2.38
CA ASN A 273 1.59 3.85 1.41
C ASN A 273 1.50 2.70 0.41
N TYR A 274 0.27 2.26 0.13
CA TYR A 274 -0.01 1.13 -0.74
C TYR A 274 -1.45 1.20 -1.27
N VAL A 275 -1.69 0.49 -2.36
CA VAL A 275 -3.03 0.32 -2.97
C VAL A 275 -3.42 -1.15 -3.15
N GLU A 276 -2.49 -2.07 -2.90
CA GLU A 276 -2.66 -3.51 -3.01
C GLU A 276 -1.64 -4.20 -2.10
N ASN A 277 -2.06 -5.29 -1.46
CA ASN A 277 -1.22 -6.18 -0.69
C ASN A 277 -1.64 -7.64 -0.97
N HIS A 278 -1.01 -8.60 -0.29
CA HIS A 278 -1.32 -10.02 -0.46
C HIS A 278 -2.71 -10.39 0.08
N ASP A 279 -3.19 -9.71 1.12
CA ASP A 279 -4.54 -9.81 1.66
C ASP A 279 -5.53 -8.99 0.82
N ASN A 280 -6.81 -9.37 0.88
CA ASN A 280 -7.88 -8.78 0.08
C ASN A 280 -7.73 -9.03 -1.45
N HIS A 281 -8.73 -8.56 -2.20
CA HIS A 281 -8.71 -8.61 -3.66
C HIS A 281 -7.53 -7.84 -4.25
N THR A 282 -6.94 -8.35 -5.34
CA THR A 282 -6.00 -7.58 -6.17
C THR A 282 -6.66 -6.31 -6.72
N LEU A 283 -5.88 -5.33 -7.13
CA LEU A 283 -6.37 -4.09 -7.72
C LEU A 283 -7.08 -4.34 -9.05
N TRP A 284 -6.61 -5.32 -9.85
CA TRP A 284 -7.31 -5.74 -11.06
C TRP A 284 -8.71 -6.26 -10.71
N ASP A 285 -8.81 -7.14 -9.72
CA ASP A 285 -10.08 -7.74 -9.29
C ASP A 285 -11.03 -6.71 -8.64
N VAL A 286 -10.49 -5.77 -7.86
CA VAL A 286 -11.26 -4.62 -7.35
C VAL A 286 -11.82 -3.79 -8.50
N ASN A 287 -11.01 -3.51 -9.51
CA ASN A 287 -11.44 -2.73 -10.67
C ASN A 287 -12.44 -3.51 -11.53
N ALA A 288 -12.36 -4.84 -11.61
CA ALA A 288 -13.38 -5.69 -12.23
C ALA A 288 -14.73 -5.60 -11.49
N PHE A 289 -14.73 -5.39 -10.17
CA PHE A 289 -15.96 -5.06 -9.45
C PHE A 289 -16.45 -3.63 -9.71
N LYS A 290 -15.57 -2.63 -9.60
CA LYS A 290 -15.98 -1.24 -9.34
C LYS A 290 -15.97 -0.32 -10.55
N LEU A 291 -15.09 -0.51 -11.54
CA LEU A 291 -15.18 0.27 -12.78
C LEU A 291 -16.42 -0.14 -13.58
N PRO A 292 -17.07 0.80 -14.31
CA PRO A 292 -18.15 0.45 -15.23
C PRO A 292 -17.73 -0.69 -16.17
N LEU A 293 -18.64 -1.64 -16.43
CA LEU A 293 -18.31 -2.81 -17.26
C LEU A 293 -17.89 -2.41 -18.69
N ALA A 294 -18.33 -1.26 -19.18
CA ALA A 294 -17.93 -0.70 -20.47
C ALA A 294 -16.47 -0.19 -20.52
N THR A 295 -15.80 -0.01 -19.38
CA THR A 295 -14.38 0.39 -19.36
C THR A 295 -13.51 -0.71 -19.98
N THR A 296 -12.73 -0.34 -21.01
CA THR A 296 -11.87 -1.25 -21.76
C THR A 296 -10.74 -1.83 -20.90
N ALA A 297 -10.16 -2.98 -21.29
CA ALA A 297 -9.02 -3.56 -20.59
C ALA A 297 -7.80 -2.61 -20.56
N THR A 298 -7.55 -1.89 -21.64
CA THR A 298 -6.49 -0.88 -21.72
C THR A 298 -6.74 0.29 -20.76
N ASP A 299 -7.97 0.80 -20.67
CA ASP A 299 -8.30 1.85 -19.71
C ASP A 299 -8.22 1.35 -18.26
N ARG A 300 -8.55 0.08 -17.99
CA ARG A 300 -8.35 -0.56 -16.68
C ARG A 300 -6.87 -0.64 -16.33
N ALA A 301 -6.02 -1.01 -17.29
CA ALA A 301 -4.57 -1.00 -17.12
C ALA A 301 -4.04 0.41 -16.83
N ARG A 302 -4.59 1.44 -17.49
CA ARG A 302 -4.30 2.86 -17.16
C ARG A 302 -4.72 3.24 -15.75
N VAL A 303 -5.92 2.86 -15.30
CA VAL A 303 -6.35 3.07 -13.91
C VAL A 303 -5.40 2.38 -12.93
N GLN A 304 -4.93 1.17 -13.25
CA GLN A 304 -3.96 0.45 -12.44
C GLN A 304 -2.62 1.21 -12.36
N VAL A 305 -2.07 1.67 -13.48
CA VAL A 305 -0.84 2.49 -13.50
C VAL A 305 -1.04 3.81 -12.74
N LEU A 306 -2.20 4.46 -12.86
CA LEU A 306 -2.54 5.66 -12.09
C LEU A 306 -2.53 5.38 -10.58
N ALA A 307 -3.08 4.24 -10.14
CA ALA A 307 -3.02 3.81 -8.75
C ALA A 307 -1.58 3.65 -8.26
N LEU A 308 -0.73 3.01 -9.07
CA LEU A 308 0.69 2.84 -8.77
C LEU A 308 1.41 4.19 -8.67
N ALA A 309 1.07 5.15 -9.53
CA ALA A 309 1.62 6.50 -9.48
C ALA A 309 1.27 7.22 -8.18
N THR A 310 0.06 7.05 -7.65
CA THR A 310 -0.32 7.64 -6.35
C THR A 310 0.59 7.17 -5.21
N THR A 311 1.01 5.91 -5.24
CA THR A 311 1.93 5.34 -4.26
C THR A 311 3.38 5.76 -4.57
N ALA A 312 3.80 5.68 -5.84
CA ALA A 312 5.16 6.04 -6.28
C ALA A 312 5.51 7.52 -6.06
N PHE A 313 4.53 8.42 -6.09
CA PHE A 313 4.75 9.85 -5.87
C PHE A 313 4.46 10.31 -4.44
N SER A 314 3.98 9.41 -3.57
CA SER A 314 3.75 9.72 -2.16
C SER A 314 5.07 9.89 -1.38
N GLN A 315 5.05 10.78 -0.39
CA GLN A 315 6.07 10.82 0.65
C GLN A 315 5.93 9.58 1.56
N GLY A 316 7.04 9.17 2.17
CA GLY A 316 7.11 7.95 2.98
C GLY A 316 7.45 6.69 2.19
N VAL A 317 7.17 5.52 2.78
CA VAL A 317 7.53 4.22 2.18
C VAL A 317 6.48 3.84 1.14
N ALA A 318 6.92 3.64 -0.10
CA ALA A 318 6.07 3.15 -1.19
C ALA A 318 6.12 1.61 -1.23
N TYR A 319 4.96 0.95 -1.11
CA TYR A 319 4.85 -0.50 -1.09
C TYR A 319 3.99 -1.00 -2.27
N PHE A 320 4.46 -2.07 -2.91
CA PHE A 320 3.83 -2.67 -4.08
C PHE A 320 3.75 -4.19 -3.92
N HIS A 321 2.57 -4.75 -4.10
CA HIS A 321 2.37 -6.19 -4.09
C HIS A 321 2.96 -6.84 -5.35
N ALA A 322 3.59 -8.00 -5.21
CA ALA A 322 4.15 -8.74 -6.34
C ALA A 322 3.04 -9.06 -7.36
N GLY A 323 3.27 -8.63 -8.60
CA GLY A 323 2.35 -8.82 -9.72
C GLY A 323 1.43 -7.64 -10.01
N VAL A 324 1.38 -6.60 -9.15
CA VAL A 324 0.54 -5.42 -9.39
C VAL A 324 0.92 -4.68 -10.68
N ASP A 325 2.19 -4.76 -11.08
CA ASP A 325 2.72 -4.17 -12.31
C ASP A 325 2.39 -4.99 -13.56
N ILE A 326 1.96 -6.24 -13.41
CA ILE A 326 1.54 -7.12 -14.52
C ILE A 326 0.04 -7.45 -14.45
N LEU A 327 -0.74 -6.55 -13.87
CA LEU A 327 -2.20 -6.64 -13.80
C LEU A 327 -2.71 -7.88 -13.06
N ARG A 328 -1.92 -8.46 -12.14
CA ARG A 328 -2.23 -9.73 -11.46
C ARG A 328 -3.69 -9.80 -11.01
N SER A 329 -4.32 -10.93 -11.31
CA SER A 329 -5.60 -11.33 -10.77
C SER A 329 -5.44 -12.61 -9.96
N LYS A 330 -6.30 -12.77 -8.95
CA LYS A 330 -6.49 -14.04 -8.23
C LYS A 330 -7.82 -14.69 -8.60
N SER A 331 -8.30 -14.43 -9.82
CA SER A 331 -9.65 -14.77 -10.27
C SER A 331 -10.73 -14.30 -9.29
N MET A 332 -10.54 -13.08 -8.75
CA MET A 332 -11.41 -12.43 -7.78
C MET A 332 -11.47 -13.08 -6.39
N ASP A 333 -10.44 -13.85 -5.99
CA ASP A 333 -10.28 -14.30 -4.60
C ASP A 333 -9.84 -13.16 -3.68
N GLY A 334 -10.63 -12.91 -2.63
CA GLY A 334 -10.36 -11.91 -1.61
C GLY A 334 -9.43 -12.39 -0.49
N ASN A 335 -9.23 -13.70 -0.31
CA ASN A 335 -8.41 -14.24 0.79
C ASN A 335 -7.69 -15.52 0.36
N SER A 336 -6.65 -15.36 -0.47
CA SER A 336 -6.05 -16.48 -1.21
C SER A 336 -4.96 -17.25 -0.48
N PHE A 337 -4.92 -17.22 0.86
CA PHE A 337 -3.82 -17.77 1.66
C PHE A 337 -3.63 -19.29 1.45
N ASP A 338 -4.72 -20.03 1.21
CA ASP A 338 -4.74 -21.49 0.97
C ASP A 338 -5.41 -21.86 -0.37
N SER A 339 -5.39 -20.93 -1.33
CA SER A 339 -5.99 -21.14 -2.66
C SER A 339 -5.01 -21.77 -3.68
N GLY A 340 -3.87 -22.25 -3.21
CA GLY A 340 -2.83 -22.93 -3.99
C GLY A 340 -2.21 -22.08 -5.11
N ASP A 341 -1.35 -22.74 -5.91
CA ASP A 341 -0.66 -22.10 -7.04
C ASP A 341 -1.61 -21.60 -8.13
N TRP A 342 -2.76 -22.27 -8.29
CA TRP A 342 -3.74 -21.94 -9.32
C TRP A 342 -4.25 -20.50 -9.16
N PHE A 343 -4.81 -20.13 -8.00
CA PHE A 343 -5.35 -18.78 -7.81
C PHE A 343 -4.26 -17.74 -7.50
N ASN A 344 -3.07 -18.16 -7.05
CA ASN A 344 -1.99 -17.23 -6.68
C ASN A 344 -0.96 -16.98 -7.79
N ARG A 345 -1.12 -17.57 -8.97
CA ARG A 345 -0.14 -17.56 -10.06
C ARG A 345 0.39 -16.15 -10.39
N LEU A 346 1.71 -16.08 -10.57
CA LEU A 346 2.41 -14.97 -11.23
C LEU A 346 2.97 -15.46 -12.56
N ASP A 347 2.46 -14.93 -13.67
CA ASP A 347 2.92 -15.31 -15.01
C ASP A 347 4.01 -14.38 -15.53
N TRP A 348 5.27 -14.79 -15.36
CA TRP A 348 6.43 -14.05 -15.86
C TRP A 348 6.63 -14.14 -17.38
N SER A 349 5.83 -14.92 -18.10
CA SER A 349 5.78 -14.88 -19.58
C SER A 349 4.97 -13.70 -20.12
N TYR A 350 4.23 -13.01 -19.23
CA TYR A 350 3.40 -11.85 -19.52
C TYR A 350 2.28 -12.14 -20.53
N GLN A 351 1.82 -13.39 -20.63
CA GLN A 351 0.77 -13.77 -21.57
C GLN A 351 -0.63 -13.71 -20.95
N THR A 352 -0.72 -13.87 -19.63
CA THR A 352 -1.97 -13.79 -18.89
C THR A 352 -1.76 -13.16 -17.52
N ASN A 353 -2.78 -12.50 -16.99
CA ASN A 353 -2.79 -12.06 -15.59
C ASN A 353 -3.52 -13.05 -14.67
N HIS A 354 -3.99 -14.17 -15.22
CA HIS A 354 -4.76 -15.21 -14.53
C HIS A 354 -6.18 -14.81 -14.10
N PHE A 355 -6.78 -13.79 -14.74
CA PHE A 355 -8.20 -13.46 -14.55
C PHE A 355 -9.13 -14.45 -15.26
N GLY A 356 -10.22 -14.85 -14.61
CA GLY A 356 -11.24 -15.70 -15.22
C GLY A 356 -10.82 -17.16 -15.35
N THR A 357 -10.12 -17.70 -14.34
CA THR A 357 -9.62 -19.08 -14.28
C THR A 357 -10.45 -19.99 -13.37
N GLY A 358 -11.70 -19.59 -13.10
CA GLY A 358 -12.64 -20.31 -12.26
C GLY A 358 -13.12 -19.46 -11.09
N LEU A 359 -14.25 -19.85 -10.50
CA LEU A 359 -14.73 -19.25 -9.26
C LEU A 359 -13.71 -19.53 -8.14
N PRO A 360 -13.36 -18.53 -7.31
CA PRO A 360 -12.44 -18.72 -6.21
C PRO A 360 -13.06 -19.64 -5.13
N PRO A 361 -12.24 -20.25 -4.25
CA PRO A 361 -12.70 -21.21 -3.25
C PRO A 361 -13.88 -20.72 -2.41
N ALA A 362 -14.82 -21.62 -2.12
CA ALA A 362 -16.12 -21.29 -1.56
C ALA A 362 -16.06 -20.59 -0.20
N GLY A 363 -15.11 -20.96 0.66
CA GLY A 363 -15.03 -20.54 2.07
C GLY A 363 -15.33 -19.07 2.29
N ASP A 364 -14.50 -18.19 1.72
CA ASP A 364 -14.67 -16.73 1.87
C ASP A 364 -15.41 -16.06 0.71
N ASN A 365 -15.62 -16.79 -0.40
CA ASN A 365 -16.05 -16.17 -1.66
C ASN A 365 -17.45 -16.57 -2.13
N GLN A 366 -18.09 -17.58 -1.53
CA GLN A 366 -19.36 -18.13 -2.04
C GLN A 366 -20.47 -17.06 -2.09
N ALA A 367 -20.54 -16.17 -1.10
CA ALA A 367 -21.51 -15.07 -1.08
C ALA A 367 -21.30 -14.06 -2.23
N LEU A 368 -20.10 -14.01 -2.81
CA LEU A 368 -19.75 -13.13 -3.93
C LEU A 368 -19.88 -13.82 -5.30
N TRP A 369 -20.01 -15.15 -5.36
CA TRP A 369 -20.09 -15.89 -6.63
C TRP A 369 -21.16 -15.38 -7.61
N PRO A 370 -22.38 -14.99 -7.19
CA PRO A 370 -23.36 -14.42 -8.12
C PRO A 370 -22.87 -13.12 -8.81
N LEU A 371 -21.96 -12.39 -8.17
CA LEU A 371 -21.35 -11.17 -8.70
C LEU A 371 -20.07 -11.47 -9.49
N ILE A 372 -19.31 -12.49 -9.09
CA ILE A 372 -18.04 -12.89 -9.69
C ILE A 372 -18.28 -13.65 -11.00
N ALA A 373 -19.18 -14.64 -11.02
CA ALA A 373 -19.42 -15.50 -12.18
C ALA A 373 -19.64 -14.73 -13.50
N PRO A 374 -20.55 -13.74 -13.58
CA PRO A 374 -20.74 -12.99 -14.82
C PRO A 374 -19.51 -12.16 -15.21
N ARG A 375 -18.67 -11.72 -14.25
CA ARG A 375 -17.44 -10.96 -14.52
C ARG A 375 -16.33 -11.85 -15.04
N LEU A 376 -16.14 -13.04 -14.47
CA LEU A 376 -15.14 -13.99 -14.98
C LEU A 376 -15.45 -14.47 -16.40
N ALA A 377 -16.73 -14.51 -16.78
CA ALA A 377 -17.18 -14.85 -18.12
C ALA A 377 -17.05 -13.69 -19.13
N ASP A 378 -16.87 -12.45 -18.67
CA ASP A 378 -16.76 -11.27 -19.54
C ASP A 378 -15.35 -11.15 -20.13
N ALA A 379 -15.23 -11.47 -21.42
CA ALA A 379 -13.96 -11.40 -22.15
C ALA A 379 -13.33 -10.00 -22.15
N ARG A 380 -14.11 -8.93 -21.94
CA ARG A 380 -13.61 -7.56 -21.86
C ARG A 380 -12.78 -7.30 -20.60
N LEU A 381 -12.93 -8.14 -19.58
CA LEU A 381 -12.20 -8.06 -18.31
C LEU A 381 -10.92 -8.91 -18.31
N LYS A 382 -10.58 -9.56 -19.42
CA LYS A 382 -9.30 -10.24 -19.61
C LYS A 382 -8.32 -9.31 -20.33
N PRO A 383 -7.20 -8.92 -19.71
CA PRO A 383 -6.22 -8.06 -20.37
C PRO A 383 -5.49 -8.82 -21.46
N ALA A 384 -5.16 -8.12 -22.55
CA ALA A 384 -4.27 -8.65 -23.56
C ALA A 384 -2.80 -8.61 -23.06
N PRO A 385 -1.88 -9.41 -23.64
CA PRO A 385 -0.45 -9.32 -23.34
C PRO A 385 0.12 -7.89 -23.49
N ALA A 386 -0.43 -7.10 -24.41
CA ALA A 386 -0.06 -5.70 -24.60
C ALA A 386 -0.45 -4.81 -23.41
N ASP A 387 -1.59 -5.04 -22.76
CA ASP A 387 -2.01 -4.29 -21.56
C ASP A 387 -1.10 -4.62 -20.38
N ILE A 388 -0.73 -5.91 -20.24
CA ILE A 388 0.21 -6.39 -19.21
C ILE A 388 1.59 -5.77 -19.42
N ALA A 389 2.11 -5.80 -20.66
CA ALA A 389 3.38 -5.19 -20.99
C ALA A 389 3.38 -3.68 -20.76
N PHE A 390 2.30 -2.98 -21.13
CA PHE A 390 2.12 -1.56 -20.83
C PHE A 390 2.21 -1.28 -19.34
N ALA A 391 1.45 -2.00 -18.50
CA ALA A 391 1.46 -1.79 -17.06
C ALA A 391 2.85 -2.00 -16.45
N ARG A 392 3.55 -3.06 -16.88
CA ARG A 392 4.91 -3.40 -16.43
C ARG A 392 5.90 -2.30 -16.75
N ASP A 393 5.89 -1.83 -17.99
CA ASP A 393 6.86 -0.86 -18.47
C ASP A 393 6.53 0.55 -17.94
N ALA A 394 5.25 0.89 -17.78
CA ALA A 394 4.83 2.12 -17.13
C ALA A 394 5.17 2.13 -15.64
N PHE A 395 5.06 1.00 -14.93
CA PHE A 395 5.52 0.89 -13.55
C PHE A 395 7.03 1.14 -13.43
N ARG A 396 7.83 0.59 -14.35
CA ARG A 396 9.27 0.88 -14.42
C ARG A 396 9.55 2.36 -14.66
N ASP A 397 8.77 3.03 -15.50
CA ASP A 397 8.86 4.48 -15.70
C ASP A 397 8.55 5.24 -14.40
N LEU A 398 7.50 4.86 -13.67
CA LEU A 398 7.16 5.47 -12.37
C LEU A 398 8.30 5.31 -11.35
N LEU A 399 8.92 4.13 -11.27
CA LEU A 399 10.07 3.91 -10.39
C LEU A 399 11.28 4.75 -10.80
N ARG A 400 11.55 4.89 -12.11
CA ARG A 400 12.62 5.78 -12.60
C ARG A 400 12.34 7.24 -12.29
N ILE A 401 11.08 7.68 -12.33
CA ILE A 401 10.68 9.04 -11.93
C ILE A 401 10.89 9.22 -10.42
N ARG A 402 10.40 8.29 -9.58
CA ARG A 402 10.60 8.37 -8.12
C ARG A 402 12.08 8.42 -7.75
N ALA A 403 12.90 7.58 -8.38
CA ALA A 403 14.34 7.53 -8.14
C ALA A 403 15.12 8.71 -8.74
N SER A 404 14.51 9.52 -9.61
CA SER A 404 15.21 10.60 -10.31
C SER A 404 15.55 11.77 -9.38
N SER A 405 14.83 11.93 -8.27
CA SER A 405 14.90 13.11 -7.41
C SER A 405 14.60 12.77 -5.95
N ARG A 406 15.38 13.35 -5.03
CA ARG A 406 15.10 13.30 -3.58
C ARG A 406 13.76 13.92 -3.20
N LEU A 407 13.16 14.75 -4.07
CA LEU A 407 11.88 15.40 -3.78
C LEU A 407 10.73 14.42 -3.55
N PHE A 408 10.78 13.20 -4.11
CA PHE A 408 9.78 12.16 -3.86
C PHE A 408 10.02 11.37 -2.55
N SER A 409 11.07 11.70 -1.80
CA SER A 409 11.49 11.00 -0.58
C SER A 409 12.09 11.96 0.46
N LEU A 410 11.33 13.00 0.79
CA LEU A 410 11.69 13.97 1.82
C LEU A 410 11.78 13.27 3.19
N ALA A 411 12.79 13.64 3.97
CA ALA A 411 13.18 12.87 5.15
C ALA A 411 12.36 13.25 6.39
N THR A 412 11.86 14.48 6.45
CA THR A 412 11.17 15.00 7.63
C THR A 412 9.82 15.65 7.30
N ALA A 413 8.93 15.68 8.29
CA ALA A 413 7.64 16.36 8.17
C ALA A 413 7.80 17.85 7.84
N ASP A 414 8.81 18.53 8.39
CA ASP A 414 9.10 19.94 8.10
C ASP A 414 9.52 20.13 6.64
N GLU A 415 10.31 19.21 6.09
CA GLU A 415 10.64 19.24 4.66
C GLU A 415 9.39 19.07 3.80
N VAL A 416 8.50 18.12 4.14
CA VAL A 416 7.24 17.92 3.43
C VAL A 416 6.37 19.17 3.51
N GLN A 417 6.14 19.73 4.70
CA GLN A 417 5.32 20.92 4.90
C GLN A 417 5.84 22.14 4.12
N ARG A 418 7.17 22.32 4.08
CA ARG A 418 7.80 23.44 3.39
C ARG A 418 7.81 23.27 1.87
N ARG A 419 8.06 22.05 1.39
CA ARG A 419 8.39 21.80 -0.02
C ARG A 419 7.23 21.26 -0.84
N LEU A 420 6.28 20.55 -0.23
CA LEU A 420 5.10 20.03 -0.92
C LEU A 420 3.96 21.03 -0.85
N ARG A 421 3.56 21.56 -2.01
CA ARG A 421 2.33 22.33 -2.17
C ARG A 421 1.31 21.54 -2.97
N LEU A 422 0.14 21.33 -2.39
CA LEU A 422 -1.01 20.78 -3.10
C LEU A 422 -1.77 21.89 -3.81
N HIS A 423 -2.14 21.64 -5.06
CA HIS A 423 -2.87 22.57 -5.91
C HIS A 423 -4.27 22.06 -6.19
N ASP A 424 -5.12 22.96 -6.67
CA ASP A 424 -6.51 22.67 -7.01
C ASP A 424 -7.27 22.05 -5.84
N THR A 425 -7.26 22.76 -4.71
CA THR A 425 -7.88 22.34 -3.44
C THR A 425 -9.06 23.26 -3.09
N GLY A 426 -9.71 23.02 -1.94
CA GLY A 426 -10.84 23.83 -1.50
C GLY A 426 -12.20 23.38 -2.05
N PRO A 427 -13.28 24.12 -1.76
CA PRO A 427 -14.63 23.77 -2.20
C PRO A 427 -14.82 23.82 -3.72
N ALA A 428 -14.04 24.66 -4.41
CA ALA A 428 -14.07 24.85 -5.85
C ALA A 428 -13.08 23.95 -6.62
N GLN A 429 -12.45 22.98 -5.94
CA GLN A 429 -11.51 22.05 -6.57
C GLN A 429 -12.16 21.27 -7.73
N ASN A 430 -11.34 20.89 -8.71
CA ASN A 430 -11.67 19.81 -9.64
C ASN A 430 -11.30 18.46 -9.01
N PRO A 431 -12.24 17.66 -8.50
CA PRO A 431 -11.88 16.51 -7.67
C PRO A 431 -11.45 15.27 -8.46
N VAL A 432 -11.57 15.28 -9.79
CA VAL A 432 -10.99 14.22 -10.66
C VAL A 432 -9.52 14.47 -11.03
N LEU A 433 -8.95 15.58 -10.53
CA LEU A 433 -7.56 15.98 -10.71
C LEU A 433 -6.91 16.22 -9.35
N VAL A 434 -5.79 15.55 -9.09
CA VAL A 434 -4.94 15.86 -7.94
C VAL A 434 -3.58 16.33 -8.46
N ALA A 435 -3.15 17.50 -8.01
CA ALA A 435 -1.87 18.09 -8.39
C ALA A 435 -1.04 18.44 -7.15
N GLY A 436 0.24 18.08 -7.19
CA GLY A 436 1.21 18.46 -6.18
C GLY A 436 2.48 18.99 -6.81
N GLU A 437 3.09 19.97 -6.15
CA GLU A 437 4.36 20.59 -6.54
C GLU A 437 5.36 20.43 -5.39
N LEU A 438 6.58 20.03 -5.74
CA LEU A 438 7.70 19.85 -4.83
C LEU A 438 8.79 20.86 -5.18
N ASP A 439 9.19 21.65 -4.18
CA ASP A 439 10.25 22.65 -4.29
C ASP A 439 11.63 22.04 -3.99
N GLY A 440 12.51 22.06 -5.00
CA GLY A 440 13.88 21.57 -4.97
C GLY A 440 14.92 22.57 -4.50
N GLN A 441 14.56 23.85 -4.34
CA GLN A 441 15.53 24.90 -4.02
C GLN A 441 16.26 24.61 -2.69
N GLY A 442 17.59 24.59 -2.75
CA GLY A 442 18.46 24.31 -1.61
C GLY A 442 18.35 22.88 -1.04
N LEU A 443 17.78 21.90 -1.77
CA LEU A 443 17.77 20.50 -1.35
C LEU A 443 18.86 19.69 -2.11
N PRO A 444 19.89 19.18 -1.43
CA PRO A 444 20.87 18.29 -2.04
C PRO A 444 20.22 17.05 -2.65
N GLY A 445 20.52 16.76 -3.92
CA GLY A 445 19.94 15.64 -4.66
C GLY A 445 18.52 15.89 -5.19
N ALA A 446 18.01 17.12 -5.15
CA ALA A 446 16.71 17.46 -5.76
C ALA A 446 16.68 17.25 -7.28
N ARG A 447 17.82 17.41 -7.96
CA ARG A 447 18.00 17.33 -9.42
C ARG A 447 17.24 18.38 -10.24
N PHE A 448 16.03 18.74 -9.84
CA PHE A 448 15.16 19.72 -10.48
C PHE A 448 14.89 20.85 -9.50
N GLN A 449 14.77 22.07 -10.02
CA GLN A 449 14.36 23.23 -9.21
C GLN A 449 12.96 23.03 -8.65
N ARG A 450 12.05 22.49 -9.46
CA ARG A 450 10.70 22.11 -9.05
C ARG A 450 10.22 20.88 -9.81
N VAL A 451 9.39 20.09 -9.15
CA VAL A 451 8.69 18.94 -9.73
C VAL A 451 7.21 19.16 -9.54
N ARG A 452 6.38 18.88 -10.54
CA ARG A 452 4.93 18.90 -10.42
C ARG A 452 4.33 17.63 -10.99
N TYR A 453 3.56 16.91 -10.19
CA TYR A 453 2.79 15.77 -10.66
C TYR A 453 1.32 16.14 -10.81
N LEU A 454 0.65 15.60 -11.84
CA LEU A 454 -0.78 15.68 -12.05
C LEU A 454 -1.33 14.27 -12.22
N LEU A 455 -2.38 13.96 -11.47
CA LEU A 455 -3.04 12.65 -11.42
C LEU A 455 -4.49 12.84 -11.86
N ILE A 456 -4.87 12.23 -12.99
CA ILE A 456 -6.20 12.37 -13.59
C ILE A 456 -6.94 11.04 -13.54
N THR A 457 -8.06 10.96 -12.81
CA THR A 457 -8.88 9.74 -12.76
C THR A 457 -10.01 9.72 -13.81
N SER A 458 -10.39 10.89 -14.31
CA SER A 458 -11.49 11.05 -15.28
C SER A 458 -11.25 10.28 -16.59
N PRO A 459 -12.31 9.74 -17.23
CA PRO A 459 -12.25 9.23 -18.61
C PRO A 459 -12.10 10.35 -19.66
N ALA A 460 -12.19 11.63 -19.26
CA ALA A 460 -11.97 12.78 -20.13
C ALA A 460 -10.65 13.48 -19.78
N ALA A 461 -10.01 14.05 -20.80
CA ALA A 461 -8.80 14.87 -20.62
C ALA A 461 -9.10 16.07 -19.73
N GLN A 462 -8.15 16.43 -18.88
CA GLN A 462 -8.29 17.57 -17.98
C GLN A 462 -7.31 18.67 -18.36
N SER A 463 -7.77 19.92 -18.26
CA SER A 463 -6.91 21.09 -18.40
C SER A 463 -7.09 22.00 -17.20
N ARG A 464 -5.99 22.34 -16.52
CA ARG A 464 -6.03 23.16 -15.31
C ARG A 464 -4.97 24.25 -15.35
N GLY A 465 -5.42 25.49 -15.20
CA GLY A 465 -4.57 26.65 -14.95
C GLY A 465 -4.08 26.63 -13.51
N ILE A 466 -2.77 26.82 -13.32
CA ILE A 466 -2.15 27.02 -12.01
C ILE A 466 -1.41 28.35 -12.09
N ASP A 467 -1.90 29.37 -11.40
CA ASP A 467 -1.36 30.73 -11.57
C ASP A 467 0.12 30.85 -11.22
N SER A 468 0.59 30.10 -10.22
CA SER A 468 2.03 30.06 -9.86
C SER A 468 2.93 29.47 -10.96
N ALA A 469 2.33 28.82 -11.98
CA ALA A 469 3.03 28.27 -13.12
C ALA A 469 3.19 29.27 -14.27
N ARG A 470 2.41 30.35 -14.30
CA ARG A 470 2.40 31.29 -15.41
C ARG A 470 3.79 31.89 -15.63
N GLY A 471 4.26 31.90 -16.87
CA GLY A 471 5.59 32.38 -17.24
C GLY A 471 6.75 31.47 -16.83
N GLN A 472 6.52 30.38 -16.09
CA GLN A 472 7.56 29.43 -15.68
C GLN A 472 7.89 28.44 -16.80
N PRO A 473 9.13 27.94 -16.91
CA PRO A 473 9.56 27.09 -18.02
C PRO A 473 9.30 25.59 -17.76
N TRP A 474 8.08 25.22 -17.36
CA TRP A 474 7.75 23.81 -17.11
C TRP A 474 7.86 22.97 -18.38
N VAL A 475 8.51 21.81 -18.27
CA VAL A 475 8.60 20.81 -19.33
C VAL A 475 8.21 19.45 -18.79
N LEU A 476 7.74 18.56 -19.66
CA LEU A 476 7.42 17.18 -19.26
C LEU A 476 8.69 16.48 -18.76
N HIS A 477 8.58 15.65 -17.71
CA HIS A 477 9.73 14.97 -17.11
C HIS A 477 10.47 14.11 -18.17
N PRO A 478 11.82 14.05 -18.16
CA PRO A 478 12.60 13.32 -19.16
C PRO A 478 12.16 11.88 -19.42
N VAL A 479 11.73 11.16 -18.38
CA VAL A 479 11.23 9.78 -18.51
C VAL A 479 10.01 9.70 -19.44
N HIS A 480 9.04 10.61 -19.31
CA HIS A 480 7.87 10.61 -20.18
C HIS A 480 8.20 11.03 -21.62
N ARG A 481 9.24 11.84 -21.83
CA ARG A 481 9.69 12.27 -23.17
C ARG A 481 10.60 11.26 -23.86
N ALA A 482 11.06 10.24 -23.15
CA ALA A 482 11.98 9.26 -23.69
C ALA A 482 11.31 8.42 -24.78
N ARG A 483 12.06 8.02 -25.81
CA ARG A 483 11.51 7.20 -26.91
C ARG A 483 10.93 5.87 -26.41
N GLN A 484 11.52 5.34 -25.34
CA GLN A 484 11.15 4.11 -24.67
C GLN A 484 10.09 4.29 -23.57
N ALA A 485 9.49 5.49 -23.42
CA ALA A 485 8.41 5.70 -22.46
C ALA A 485 7.24 4.74 -22.78
N ALA A 486 6.70 4.08 -21.76
CA ALA A 486 5.62 3.12 -21.95
C ALA A 486 4.31 3.82 -22.35
N ASP A 487 4.00 4.94 -21.69
CA ASP A 487 2.81 5.73 -21.99
C ASP A 487 3.09 6.80 -23.06
N GLN A 488 2.99 6.39 -24.32
CA GLN A 488 3.11 7.28 -25.47
C GLN A 488 1.98 8.31 -25.58
N VAL A 489 0.82 8.05 -24.97
CA VAL A 489 -0.31 9.01 -24.96
C VAL A 489 0.04 10.17 -24.04
N ALA A 490 0.53 9.88 -22.83
CA ALA A 490 1.05 10.90 -21.92
C ALA A 490 2.17 11.72 -22.59
N ALA A 491 3.12 11.06 -23.27
CA ALA A 491 4.23 11.74 -23.94
C ALA A 491 3.78 12.74 -25.02
N ARG A 492 2.73 12.40 -25.79
CA ARG A 492 2.29 13.19 -26.96
C ARG A 492 1.21 14.20 -26.65
N GLN A 493 0.34 13.92 -25.68
CA GLN A 493 -0.85 14.71 -25.40
C GLN A 493 -0.73 15.56 -24.15
N SER A 494 0.25 15.30 -23.26
CA SER A 494 0.51 16.19 -22.14
C SER A 494 1.23 17.45 -22.61
N ALA A 495 0.66 18.59 -22.25
CA ALA A 495 1.16 19.89 -22.68
C ALA A 495 1.12 20.92 -21.54
N PHE A 496 1.97 21.93 -21.66
CA PHE A 496 1.97 23.08 -20.77
C PHE A 496 1.97 24.38 -21.59
N ASP A 497 0.95 25.20 -21.39
CA ASP A 497 0.86 26.55 -21.94
C ASP A 497 1.46 27.53 -20.93
N ARG A 498 2.67 28.02 -21.25
CA ARG A 498 3.43 28.94 -20.41
C ARG A 498 2.72 30.27 -20.18
N SER A 499 2.01 30.79 -21.18
CA SER A 499 1.38 32.11 -21.11
C SER A 499 0.17 32.11 -20.15
N GLN A 500 -0.51 30.97 -20.06
CA GLN A 500 -1.70 30.79 -19.23
C GLN A 500 -1.42 30.00 -17.95
N GLY A 501 -0.21 29.43 -17.79
CA GLY A 501 0.10 28.52 -16.68
C GLY A 501 -0.75 27.25 -16.70
N ARG A 502 -1.22 26.81 -17.87
CA ARG A 502 -2.21 25.73 -18.01
C ARG A 502 -1.54 24.42 -18.38
N PHE A 503 -1.82 23.39 -17.59
CA PHE A 503 -1.45 22.00 -17.87
C PHE A 503 -2.61 21.28 -18.51
N THR A 504 -2.35 20.53 -19.58
CA THR A 504 -3.30 19.63 -20.22
C THR A 504 -2.79 18.21 -20.08
N VAL A 505 -3.64 17.31 -19.58
CA VAL A 505 -3.29 15.92 -19.29
C VAL A 505 -4.38 14.99 -19.83
N PRO A 506 -4.03 13.92 -20.56
CA PRO A 506 -5.00 12.95 -21.08
C PRO A 506 -5.75 12.19 -19.98
N PRO A 507 -6.86 11.50 -20.33
CA PRO A 507 -7.63 10.69 -19.40
C PRO A 507 -6.81 9.67 -18.61
N ARG A 508 -7.22 9.33 -17.39
CA ARG A 508 -6.69 8.19 -16.61
C ARG A 508 -5.15 8.13 -16.59
N THR A 509 -4.50 9.27 -16.40
CA THR A 509 -3.04 9.42 -16.59
C THR A 509 -2.40 10.10 -15.39
N ALA A 510 -1.21 9.63 -15.03
CA ALA A 510 -0.29 10.30 -14.12
C ALA A 510 0.89 10.86 -14.92
N VAL A 511 1.14 12.17 -14.81
CA VAL A 511 2.28 12.82 -15.47
C VAL A 511 3.06 13.69 -14.51
N VAL A 512 4.37 13.82 -14.78
CA VAL A 512 5.27 14.71 -14.07
C VAL A 512 5.85 15.75 -15.02
N PHE A 513 5.82 17.00 -14.60
CA PHE A 513 6.53 18.14 -15.19
C PHE A 513 7.64 18.59 -14.27
N VAL A 514 8.70 19.18 -14.83
CA VAL A 514 9.86 19.68 -14.09
C VAL A 514 10.27 21.07 -14.57
N ILE A 515 10.95 21.79 -13.69
CA ILE A 515 11.81 22.92 -14.04
C ILE A 515 13.24 22.46 -13.76
N ASP A 516 14.06 22.42 -14.81
CA ASP A 516 15.47 21.99 -14.73
C ASP A 516 16.34 22.98 -13.95
#